data_AF-A0A537YHW5-F1
#
_entry.id   AF-A0A537YHW5-F1
#
_cell.length_a   1.000
_cell.length_b   1.000
_cell.length_c   1.000
_cell.angle_alpha   90.00
_cell.angle_beta   90.00
_cell.angle_gamma   90.00
#
_symmetry.space_group_name_H-M   'P 1'
#
loop_
_entity.id
_entity.type
_entity.pdbx_description
1 polymer ?
#
loop_
_entity_poly.entity_id
_entity_poly.type
_entity_poly.pdbx_seq_one_letter_code
_entity_poly.pdbx_strand_id
1 'polypeptide(L)'
;MPWCTACDRFLSPSTVRVDGTCPSCGRVVEPGRARQSLVTTTPNAPATLPDTASDDEELPPLPWHFKALVGAFAVYLGYRALQGIEWIARQF
;
A
#
# COMPACT_ATOMS: atom_id res chain seq x y z
N MET A 1 15.02 -4.46 3.26
CA MET A 1 16.47 -4.50 3.50
C MET A 1 16.71 -4.47 5.00
N PRO A 2 17.15 -5.56 5.66
CA PRO A 2 17.31 -5.59 7.11
C PRO A 2 18.53 -4.78 7.59
N TRP A 3 18.33 -3.99 8.64
CA TRP A 3 19.30 -3.05 9.18
C TRP A 3 19.61 -3.34 10.65
N CYS A 4 20.88 -3.22 11.04
CA CYS A 4 21.29 -3.30 12.43
C CYS A 4 21.77 -1.93 12.92
N THR A 5 21.00 -1.31 13.81
CA THR A 5 21.31 0.01 14.39
C THR A 5 22.53 0.01 15.30
N ALA A 6 22.83 -1.10 15.96
CA ALA A 6 23.99 -1.18 16.86
C ALA A 6 25.33 -1.26 16.13
N CYS A 7 25.35 -1.81 14.92
CA CYS A 7 26.56 -1.89 14.08
C CYS A 7 26.55 -0.87 12.93
N ASP A 8 25.49 -0.06 12.83
CA ASP A 8 25.25 0.91 11.77
C ASP A 8 25.49 0.33 10.36
N ARG A 9 24.99 -0.89 10.11
CA ARG A 9 25.24 -1.59 8.85
C ARG A 9 24.04 -2.34 8.30
N PHE A 10 24.07 -2.49 6.99
CA PHE A 10 23.14 -3.32 6.25
C PHE A 10 23.54 -4.80 6.34
N LEU A 11 22.54 -5.69 6.54
CA LEU A 11 22.73 -7.14 6.48
C LEU A 11 21.93 -7.71 5.31
N SER A 12 22.50 -8.68 4.60
CA SER A 12 21.73 -9.48 3.64
C SER A 12 20.87 -10.50 4.40
N PRO A 13 19.68 -10.90 3.87
CA PRO A 13 18.82 -11.87 4.54
C PRO A 13 19.49 -13.21 4.87
N SER A 14 20.49 -13.64 4.09
CA SER A 14 21.27 -14.86 4.33
C SER A 14 22.31 -14.75 5.44
N THR A 15 22.63 -13.53 5.90
CA THR A 15 23.63 -13.28 6.96
C THR A 15 23.01 -13.05 8.34
N VAL A 16 21.68 -12.84 8.40
CA VAL A 16 20.95 -12.74 9.66
C VAL A 16 20.73 -14.14 10.23
N ARG A 17 20.89 -14.32 11.54
CA ARG A 17 20.64 -15.61 12.18
C ARG A 17 19.15 -15.99 12.05
N VAL A 18 18.85 -17.29 12.16
CA VAL A 18 17.48 -17.83 11.98
C VAL A 18 16.48 -17.20 12.96
N ASP A 19 16.94 -16.77 14.13
CA ASP A 19 16.15 -16.06 15.14
C ASP A 19 15.96 -14.56 14.87
N GLY A 20 16.46 -14.04 13.74
CA GLY A 20 16.36 -12.61 13.40
C GLY A 20 17.39 -11.73 14.11
N THR A 21 18.48 -12.29 14.63
CA THR A 21 19.54 -11.52 15.30
C THR A 21 20.77 -11.27 14.42
N CYS A 22 21.47 -10.18 14.69
CA CYS A 22 22.72 -9.80 14.04
C CYS A 22 23.87 -10.71 14.55
N PRO A 23 24.65 -11.38 13.67
CA PRO A 23 25.76 -12.24 14.09
C PRO A 23 26.93 -11.48 14.71
N SER A 24 27.01 -10.15 14.52
CA SER A 24 28.14 -9.35 15.03
C SER A 24 27.94 -8.82 16.45
N CYS A 25 26.70 -8.49 16.83
CA CYS A 25 26.40 -7.86 18.13
C CYS A 25 25.27 -8.55 18.91
N GLY A 26 24.64 -9.59 18.33
CA GLY A 26 23.58 -10.38 18.98
C GLY A 26 22.22 -9.71 19.12
N ARG A 27 22.08 -8.43 18.74
CA ARG A 27 20.79 -7.71 18.80
C ARG A 27 19.85 -8.10 17.66
N VAL A 28 18.55 -7.99 17.91
CA VAL A 28 17.50 -8.19 16.89
C VAL A 28 17.66 -7.15 15.78
N VAL A 29 17.58 -7.59 14.52
CA VAL A 29 17.63 -6.70 13.35
C VAL A 29 16.23 -6.29 12.93
N GLU A 30 16.08 -5.06 12.43
CA GLU A 30 14.79 -4.59 11.94
C GLU A 30 14.47 -5.28 10.60
N PRO A 31 13.40 -6.09 10.50
CA PRO A 31 13.04 -6.72 9.25
C PRO A 31 12.48 -5.65 8.31
N GLY A 32 13.25 -5.28 7.28
CA GLY A 32 12.83 -4.22 6.37
C GLY A 32 11.41 -4.42 5.80
N ARG A 33 10.69 -3.31 5.60
CA ARG A 33 9.25 -3.19 5.29
C ARG A 33 8.65 -4.14 4.24
N ALA A 34 9.47 -4.73 3.35
CA ALA A 34 9.02 -5.72 2.38
C ALA A 34 8.41 -6.99 3.02
N ARG A 35 8.73 -7.33 4.28
CA ARG A 35 8.13 -8.48 4.98
C ARG A 35 6.90 -8.12 5.84
N GLN A 36 6.66 -6.84 6.12
CA GLN A 36 5.53 -6.42 6.96
C GLN A 36 4.19 -6.51 6.21
N SER A 37 4.22 -6.42 4.88
CA SER A 37 3.01 -6.52 4.05
C SER A 37 2.41 -7.94 3.99
N LEU A 38 3.13 -8.95 4.50
CA LEU A 38 2.69 -10.35 4.53
C LEU A 38 2.25 -10.80 5.93
N VAL A 39 2.38 -9.94 6.94
CA VAL A 39 1.94 -10.18 8.32
C VAL A 39 0.83 -9.19 8.69
N THR A 40 -0.15 -9.05 7.79
CA THR A 40 -1.49 -8.57 8.16
C THR A 40 -2.35 -9.79 8.46
N THR A 41 -1.95 -10.57 9.44
CA THR A 41 -2.84 -11.56 10.06
C THR A 41 -2.49 -11.57 11.54
N THR A 42 -3.25 -10.77 12.28
CA THR A 42 -3.27 -10.72 13.75
C THR A 42 -3.21 -12.14 14.32
N PRO A 43 -2.16 -12.50 15.08
CA PRO A 43 -1.98 -13.88 15.54
C PRO A 43 -3.06 -14.41 16.49
N ASN A 44 -4.00 -13.59 16.98
CA ASN A 44 -5.07 -14.01 17.91
C ASN A 44 -6.32 -13.11 17.81
N ALA A 45 -6.98 -13.05 16.65
CA ALA A 45 -8.34 -12.51 16.57
C ALA A 45 -9.35 -13.68 16.62
N PRO A 46 -10.20 -13.81 17.67
CA PRO A 46 -11.26 -14.80 17.66
C PRO A 46 -12.23 -14.50 16.51
N ALA A 47 -12.51 -15.52 15.70
CA ALA A 47 -13.41 -15.46 14.57
C ALA A 47 -14.86 -15.29 15.05
N THR A 48 -15.28 -14.04 15.22
CA THR A 48 -16.69 -13.68 15.25
C THR A 48 -16.98 -12.91 13.97
N LEU A 49 -17.67 -13.55 13.01
CA LEU A 49 -18.28 -12.84 11.89
C LEU A 49 -19.39 -11.92 12.44
N PRO A 50 -19.52 -10.70 11.92
CA PRO A 50 -20.87 -10.26 11.57
C PRO A 50 -20.95 -9.50 10.23
N ASP A 51 -22.22 -9.42 9.81
CA ASP A 51 -22.76 -9.06 8.51
C ASP A 51 -22.76 -7.56 8.17
N THR A 52 -22.80 -7.32 6.85
CA THR A 52 -23.40 -6.18 6.12
C THR A 52 -23.80 -4.94 6.94
N ALA A 53 -22.96 -3.93 6.91
CA ALA A 53 -23.34 -2.57 6.51
C ALA A 53 -22.04 -1.83 6.22
N SER A 54 -22.12 -0.84 5.36
CA SER A 54 -21.07 0.14 5.12
C SER A 54 -20.59 0.76 6.43
N ASP A 55 -19.55 0.20 7.02
CA ASP A 55 -18.76 0.87 8.03
C ASP A 55 -17.54 1.45 7.33
N ASP A 56 -17.37 2.76 7.54
CA ASP A 56 -16.21 3.56 7.23
C ASP A 56 -14.96 2.94 7.88
N GLU A 57 -14.48 1.84 7.29
CA GLU A 57 -13.17 1.29 7.59
C GLU A 57 -12.19 2.42 7.30
N GLU A 58 -11.54 2.90 8.34
CA GLU A 58 -10.68 4.09 8.37
C GLU A 58 -9.43 3.85 7.50
N LEU A 59 -9.68 3.73 6.20
CA LEU A 59 -8.70 3.62 5.15
C LEU A 59 -7.94 4.93 5.19
N PRO A 60 -6.62 4.90 5.42
CA PRO A 60 -5.82 6.11 5.47
C PRO A 60 -6.16 6.95 4.24
N PRO A 61 -6.50 8.24 4.43
CA PRO A 61 -7.14 9.04 3.39
C PRO A 61 -6.29 8.98 2.14
N LEU A 62 -6.88 8.44 1.07
CA LEU A 62 -6.25 8.35 -0.24
C LEU A 62 -5.59 9.71 -0.56
N PRO A 63 -4.30 9.72 -0.94
CA PRO A 63 -3.53 10.93 -1.14
C PRO A 63 -4.33 11.95 -1.96
N TRP A 64 -4.32 13.22 -1.55
CA TRP A 64 -5.15 14.26 -2.18
C TRP A 64 -4.99 14.32 -3.71
N HIS A 65 -3.77 14.08 -4.19
CA HIS A 65 -3.43 14.02 -5.61
C HIS A 65 -4.20 12.92 -6.35
N PHE A 66 -4.49 11.79 -5.72
CA PHE A 66 -5.25 10.71 -6.34
C PHE A 66 -6.69 11.15 -6.64
N LYS A 67 -7.36 11.77 -5.66
CA LYS A 67 -8.70 12.34 -5.85
C LYS A 67 -8.68 13.46 -6.91
N ALA A 68 -7.64 14.29 -6.91
CA ALA A 68 -7.48 15.36 -7.91
C ALA A 68 -7.33 14.80 -9.33
N LEU A 69 -6.53 13.75 -9.53
CA LEU A 69 -6.38 13.09 -10.83
C LEU A 69 -7.68 12.47 -11.32
N VAL A 70 -8.45 11.81 -10.43
CA VAL A 70 -9.77 11.25 -10.78
C VAL A 70 -10.74 12.34 -11.23
N GLY A 71 -10.78 13.47 -10.51
CA GLY A 71 -11.61 14.61 -10.90
C GLY A 71 -11.22 15.19 -12.26
N ALA A 72 -9.93 15.43 -12.49
CA ALA A 72 -9.42 15.93 -13.77
C ALA A 72 -9.73 14.96 -14.93
N PHE A 73 -9.59 13.66 -14.70
CA PHE A 73 -9.88 12.63 -15.69
C PHE A 73 -11.37 12.59 -16.07
N ALA A 74 -12.27 12.66 -15.10
CA ALA A 74 -13.71 12.69 -15.35
C ALA A 74 -14.13 13.91 -16.19
N VAL A 75 -13.58 15.10 -15.87
CA VAL A 75 -13.83 16.32 -16.64
C VAL A 75 -13.31 16.19 -18.08
N TYR A 76 -12.09 15.67 -18.25
CA TYR A 76 -11.51 15.50 -19.59
C TYR A 76 -12.31 14.52 -20.45
N LEU A 77 -12.70 13.37 -19.88
CA LEU A 77 -13.51 12.40 -20.61
C LEU A 77 -14.89 12.94 -20.96
N GLY A 78 -15.52 13.70 -20.06
CA GLY A 78 -16.79 14.38 -20.35
C GLY A 78 -16.68 15.37 -21.50
N TYR A 79 -15.66 16.25 -21.47
CA TYR A 79 -15.39 17.19 -22.55
C TYR A 79 -15.12 16.46 -23.88
N ARG A 80 -14.27 15.42 -23.85
CA ARG A 80 -13.93 14.64 -25.03
C ARG A 80 -15.13 13.88 -25.60
N ALA A 81 -16.02 13.37 -24.75
CA ALA A 81 -17.26 12.72 -25.17
C ALA A 81 -18.19 13.70 -25.86
N LEU A 82 -18.40 14.90 -25.31
CA LEU A 82 -19.20 15.95 -25.95
C LEU A 82 -18.61 16.35 -27.31
N GLN A 83 -17.30 16.55 -27.38
CA GLN A 83 -16.61 16.86 -28.64
C GLN A 83 -16.76 15.74 -29.69
N GLY A 84 -16.68 14.47 -29.27
CA GLY A 84 -16.92 13.33 -30.15
C GLY A 84 -18.37 13.23 -30.63
N ILE A 85 -19.34 13.44 -29.73
CA ILE A 85 -20.77 13.43 -30.05
C ILE A 85 -21.09 14.56 -31.04
N GLU A 86 -20.56 15.76 -30.82
CA GLU A 86 -20.71 16.89 -31.73
C GLU A 86 -20.11 16.66 -33.12
N TRP A 87 -18.98 15.94 -33.20
CA TRP A 87 -18.39 15.54 -34.49
C TRP A 87 -19.30 14.53 -35.20
N ILE A 88 -19.77 13.50 -34.50
CA ILE A 88 -20.68 12.47 -35.04
C ILE A 88 -22.00 13.08 -35.52
N ALA A 89 -22.59 13.97 -34.73
CA ALA A 89 -23.86 14.62 -35.04
C ALA A 89 -23.79 15.58 -36.23
N ARG A 90 -22.61 16.14 -36.53
CA ARG A 90 -22.38 17.02 -37.68
C ARG A 90 -21.88 16.31 -38.95
N GLN A 91 -21.34 15.10 -38.80
CA GLN A 91 -20.79 14.30 -39.91
C GLN A 91 -21.87 13.48 -40.64
N PHE A 92 -23.04 13.30 -40.03
CA PHE A 92 -24.28 12.81 -40.68
C PHE A 92 -25.07 13.98 -41.27
#